data_AF-A0A4Q2X4B0-F1
#
_entry.id   AF-A0A4Q2X4B0-F1
#
_cell.length_a   1.000
_cell.length_b   1.000
_cell.length_c   1.000
_cell.angle_alpha   90.00
_cell.angle_beta   90.00
_cell.angle_gamma   90.00
#
_symmetry.space_group_name_H-M   'P 1'
#
loop_
_entity.id
_entity.type
_entity.pdbx_description
1 polymer ?
#
loop_
_entity_poly.entity_id
_entity_poly.type
_entity_poly.pdbx_seq_one_letter_code
_entity_poly.pdbx_strand_id
1 'polypeptide(L)'
;MLKRLSVILLCVLPAGWLLGRAWSRGDAGPGGAAEMAPHSSGKPTREREETRRRSLDEKEFLDLIRSDAAAMAKPAYNPLASVLADWSDAEVIAALKESLANPALHGLPGEDGNASLLLLTEWMRRDVDGVVKWFDSLDSTLLKTQLSATLAESWPADRADEGFAYLLANEGIFRSARQQDLFEKGMGSAFKKGPAAVSQMLQAAREANLNTFHGIPEAPPGFDFRTVADSGELGPAIMKDRFHPVLRAWAKQDRDAAYQWTLANLGGQHVYGQILGSWGGDAISDFTWSATQYEHMTGEQRQEFMTSAGNFLGRDMDRVPALSAAIEDPVLRDELRMQGVQGIFSGRPEIGEKMLELLGSPEERLQILEDLERQTMPEHDGNRQSSLDGERLRNLIKQWTTDQARIDRIVEHLKQ
;
A
#
# COMPACT_ATOMS: atom_id res chain seq x y z
N MET A 1 -2.62 -35.86 43.14
CA MET A 1 -1.45 -35.05 42.75
C MET A 1 -1.68 -34.56 41.32
N LEU A 2 -2.22 -33.34 41.17
CA LEU A 2 -2.47 -32.71 39.88
C LEU A 2 -1.20 -32.00 39.39
N LYS A 3 -0.81 -32.24 38.14
CA LYS A 3 0.23 -31.47 37.44
C LYS A 3 -0.27 -30.03 37.28
N ARG A 4 0.56 -29.07 37.68
CA ARG A 4 0.34 -27.63 37.51
C ARG A 4 0.54 -27.25 36.05
N LEU A 5 -0.55 -26.90 35.37
CA LEU A 5 -0.54 -26.13 34.13
C LEU A 5 -0.57 -24.65 34.53
N SER A 6 0.49 -23.92 34.22
CA SER A 6 0.64 -22.50 34.48
C SER A 6 0.93 -21.79 33.15
N VAL A 7 -0.12 -21.56 32.38
CA VAL A 7 -0.40 -20.33 31.60
C VAL A 7 -1.92 -20.35 31.46
N ILE A 8 -2.61 -19.40 32.08
CA ILE A 8 -4.05 -19.24 31.92
C ILE A 8 -4.26 -17.80 31.45
N LEU A 9 -4.44 -17.63 30.15
CA LEU A 9 -5.20 -16.51 29.60
C LEU A 9 -6.67 -16.95 29.69
N LEU A 10 -7.40 -16.41 30.67
CA LEU A 10 -8.80 -16.79 30.93
C LEU A 10 -9.73 -15.86 30.15
N CYS A 11 -10.07 -16.25 28.92
CA CYS A 11 -11.22 -15.71 28.19
C CYS A 11 -12.41 -16.64 28.42
N VAL A 12 -13.43 -16.17 29.13
CA VAL A 12 -14.79 -16.75 29.09
C VAL A 12 -15.75 -15.58 28.91
N LEU A 13 -16.50 -15.55 27.80
CA LEU A 13 -17.96 -15.42 27.74
C LEU A 13 -18.47 -15.43 26.28
N PRO A 14 -19.78 -15.69 26.04
CA PRO A 14 -20.34 -15.99 24.73
C PRO A 14 -20.93 -14.75 24.03
N ALA A 15 -20.52 -14.52 22.79
CA ALA A 15 -21.25 -13.81 21.74
C ALA A 15 -20.67 -14.35 20.42
N GLY A 16 -21.39 -14.89 19.45
CA GLY A 16 -22.69 -14.54 18.95
C GLY A 16 -22.55 -14.58 17.43
N TRP A 17 -22.74 -15.78 16.86
CA TRP A 17 -23.21 -16.04 15.49
C TRP A 17 -22.98 -14.96 14.43
N LEU A 18 -22.01 -15.19 13.53
CA LEU A 18 -22.12 -15.04 12.07
C LEU A 18 -20.77 -15.44 11.45
N LEU A 19 -20.68 -16.70 11.03
CA LEU A 19 -19.94 -17.24 9.87
C LEU A 19 -19.80 -18.75 10.07
N GLY A 20 -20.76 -19.48 9.51
CA GLY A 20 -20.80 -20.93 9.55
C GLY A 20 -19.69 -21.55 8.74
N ARG A 21 -18.80 -22.27 9.42
CA ARG A 21 -18.27 -23.59 9.02
C ARG A 21 -17.58 -24.20 10.24
N ALA A 22 -18.33 -25.03 10.96
CA ALA A 22 -17.80 -25.85 12.04
C ALA A 22 -16.76 -26.81 11.46
N TRP A 23 -15.51 -26.70 11.93
CA TRP A 23 -14.53 -27.76 11.77
C TRP A 23 -15.00 -28.95 12.62
N SER A 24 -15.31 -30.07 11.97
CA SER A 24 -15.74 -31.30 12.62
C SER A 24 -14.61 -31.86 13.48
N ARG A 25 -14.79 -31.85 14.81
CA ARG A 25 -13.97 -32.63 15.74
C ARG A 25 -14.20 -34.11 15.49
N GLY A 26 -13.17 -34.81 15.05
CA GLY A 26 -13.09 -36.27 15.13
C GLY A 26 -12.74 -36.68 16.56
N ASP A 27 -13.51 -37.62 17.09
CA ASP A 27 -13.33 -38.24 18.39
C ASP A 27 -11.98 -38.97 18.51
N ALA A 28 -11.28 -38.74 19.62
CA ALA A 28 -10.26 -39.66 20.13
C ALA A 28 -10.47 -39.84 21.64
N GLY A 29 -10.74 -41.09 22.03
CA GLY A 29 -11.12 -41.51 23.38
C GLY A 29 -10.00 -41.50 24.42
N PRO A 30 -10.32 -41.86 25.68
CA PRO A 30 -9.46 -41.65 26.84
C PRO A 30 -8.55 -42.84 27.11
N GLY A 31 -7.31 -42.58 27.54
CA GLY A 31 -6.39 -43.62 27.98
C GLY A 31 -5.37 -43.15 29.02
N GLY A 32 -5.50 -43.69 30.24
CA GLY A 32 -4.37 -44.16 31.05
C GLY A 32 -3.71 -43.20 32.06
N ALA A 33 -4.08 -43.34 33.34
CA ALA A 33 -3.30 -42.93 34.51
C ALA A 33 -2.12 -43.91 34.74
N ALA A 34 -0.88 -43.43 34.93
CA ALA A 34 -0.16 -43.27 36.20
C ALA A 34 0.80 -44.44 36.57
N GLU A 35 2.08 -44.15 36.80
CA GLU A 35 2.85 -44.70 37.93
C GLU A 35 4.13 -43.89 38.24
N MET A 36 4.46 -43.81 39.54
CA MET A 36 5.51 -43.00 40.17
C MET A 36 6.79 -43.81 40.47
N ALA A 37 7.94 -43.15 40.58
CA ALA A 37 9.05 -43.51 41.51
C ALA A 37 10.08 -42.35 41.63
N PRO A 38 11.01 -42.32 42.61
CA PRO A 38 11.05 -41.26 43.63
C PRO A 38 12.35 -40.43 43.71
N HIS A 39 12.27 -39.43 44.59
CA HIS A 39 13.24 -38.45 45.10
C HIS A 39 14.74 -38.75 44.99
N SER A 40 15.50 -37.74 44.52
CA SER A 40 16.86 -37.47 44.99
C SER A 40 16.95 -36.03 45.51
N SER A 41 17.46 -35.90 46.74
CA SER A 41 17.67 -34.66 47.47
C SER A 41 18.96 -33.96 47.02
N GLY A 42 18.82 -32.87 46.27
CA GLY A 42 19.90 -31.95 45.90
C GLY A 42 19.76 -30.61 46.60
N LYS A 43 20.89 -30.09 47.09
CA LYS A 43 21.10 -28.87 47.89
C LYS A 43 20.33 -27.63 47.41
N PRO A 44 20.02 -26.66 48.30
CA PRO A 44 19.33 -25.43 47.92
C PRO A 44 20.22 -24.58 47.03
N THR A 45 20.01 -24.68 45.72
CA THR A 45 20.48 -23.72 44.76
C THR A 45 19.76 -22.41 45.08
N ARG A 46 20.55 -21.38 45.41
CA ARG A 46 20.12 -20.00 45.61
C ARG A 46 19.02 -19.68 44.60
N GLU A 47 17.78 -19.54 45.07
CA GLU A 47 16.63 -19.13 44.25
C GLU A 47 17.05 -17.83 43.56
N ARG A 48 17.33 -17.95 42.26
CA ARG A 48 17.35 -16.82 41.36
C ARG A 48 15.93 -16.30 41.45
N GLU A 49 15.74 -15.13 42.08
CA GLU A 49 14.45 -14.44 42.09
C GLU A 49 13.94 -14.46 40.66
N GLU A 50 12.94 -15.31 40.40
CA GLU A 50 12.21 -15.30 39.15
C GLU A 50 11.59 -13.90 39.11
N THR A 51 12.12 -13.04 38.24
CA THR A 51 11.52 -11.75 37.92
C THR A 51 10.06 -12.06 37.63
N ARG A 52 9.19 -11.62 38.53
CA ARG A 52 7.78 -12.02 38.56
C ARG A 52 7.17 -11.50 37.27
N ARG A 53 6.94 -12.39 36.31
CA ARG A 53 6.39 -12.06 35.00
C ARG A 53 5.07 -11.33 35.19
N ARG A 54 4.98 -10.11 34.65
CA ARG A 54 3.76 -9.32 34.73
C ARG A 54 2.74 -9.90 33.76
N SER A 55 1.66 -10.44 34.28
CA SER A 55 0.47 -10.71 33.49
C SER A 55 -0.21 -9.39 33.19
N LEU A 56 -0.61 -9.17 31.94
CA LEU A 56 -1.55 -8.11 31.59
C LEU A 56 -2.97 -8.67 31.70
N ASP A 57 -3.89 -7.87 32.22
CA ASP A 57 -5.31 -8.13 31.99
C ASP A 57 -5.74 -7.62 30.60
N GLU A 58 -6.96 -7.98 30.17
CA GLU A 58 -7.49 -7.62 28.85
C GLU A 58 -7.51 -6.10 28.63
N LYS A 59 -7.89 -5.34 29.66
CA LYS A 59 -7.98 -3.89 29.56
C LYS A 59 -6.59 -3.29 29.43
N GLU A 60 -5.63 -3.73 30.24
CA GLU A 60 -4.23 -3.29 30.14
C GLU A 60 -3.65 -3.61 28.77
N PHE A 61 -3.94 -4.79 28.22
CA PHE A 61 -3.51 -5.16 26.87
C PHE A 61 -4.12 -4.25 25.80
N LEU A 62 -5.44 -4.05 25.80
CA LEU A 62 -6.11 -3.18 24.83
C LEU A 62 -5.69 -1.71 24.98
N ASP A 63 -5.50 -1.24 26.21
CA ASP A 63 -5.03 0.12 26.47
C ASP A 63 -3.60 0.32 25.96
N LEU A 64 -2.74 -0.69 26.07
CA LEU A 64 -1.37 -0.68 25.51
C LEU A 64 -1.38 -0.65 23.97
N ILE A 65 -2.22 -1.46 23.32
CA ILE A 65 -2.37 -1.41 21.85
C ILE A 65 -2.89 -0.04 21.41
N ARG A 66 -3.88 0.52 22.11
CA ARG A 66 -4.47 1.83 21.78
C ARG A 66 -3.52 2.99 22.03
N SER A 67 -2.74 2.95 23.13
CA SER A 67 -1.77 4.01 23.43
C SER A 67 -0.69 4.10 22.36
N ASP A 68 -0.37 2.97 21.75
CA ASP A 68 0.74 2.85 20.80
C ASP A 68 0.28 2.84 19.34
N ALA A 69 -1.01 3.09 19.07
CA ALA A 69 -1.61 3.02 17.73
C ALA A 69 -0.83 3.84 16.67
N ALA A 70 -0.33 5.03 17.04
CA ALA A 70 0.48 5.85 16.15
C ALA A 70 1.88 5.25 15.89
N ALA A 71 2.46 4.56 16.87
CA ALA A 71 3.75 3.91 16.74
C ALA A 71 3.65 2.57 15.98
N MET A 72 2.52 1.89 16.06
CA MET A 72 2.20 0.69 15.28
C MET A 72 2.13 0.92 13.77
N ALA A 73 2.07 2.17 13.32
CA ALA A 73 2.27 2.50 11.91
C ALA A 73 3.74 2.33 11.45
N LYS A 74 4.69 2.16 12.37
CA LYS A 74 6.10 1.91 12.03
C LYS A 74 6.32 0.42 11.74
N PRO A 75 7.00 0.07 10.64
CA PRO A 75 7.28 -1.31 10.30
C PRO A 75 7.98 -2.06 11.45
N ALA A 76 7.52 -3.29 11.71
CA ALA A 76 8.07 -4.19 12.73
C ALA A 76 8.02 -3.65 14.18
N TYR A 77 7.25 -2.60 14.45
CA TYR A 77 7.02 -2.13 15.80
C TYR A 77 6.14 -3.11 16.57
N ASN A 78 6.53 -3.41 17.81
CA ASN A 78 5.78 -4.28 18.69
C ASN A 78 5.49 -3.59 20.03
N PRO A 79 4.23 -3.22 20.32
CA PRO A 79 3.86 -2.61 21.60
C PRO A 79 4.09 -3.55 22.79
N LEU A 80 4.14 -4.86 22.56
CA LEU A 80 4.43 -5.85 23.61
C LEU A 80 5.93 -6.07 23.84
N ALA A 81 6.83 -5.40 23.11
CA ALA A 81 8.27 -5.66 23.19
C ALA A 81 8.80 -5.59 24.63
N SER A 82 8.34 -4.62 25.42
CA SER A 82 8.75 -4.46 26.84
C SER A 82 8.22 -5.57 27.74
N VAL A 83 7.01 -6.08 27.46
CA VAL A 83 6.35 -7.16 28.21
C VAL A 83 6.98 -8.51 27.87
N LEU A 84 7.34 -8.70 26.61
CA LEU A 84 7.94 -9.92 26.08
C LEU A 84 9.45 -9.99 26.33
N ALA A 85 10.11 -8.89 26.72
CA ALA A 85 11.56 -8.83 26.89
C ALA A 85 12.12 -9.93 27.82
N ASP A 86 11.39 -10.27 28.88
CA ASP A 86 11.78 -11.30 29.85
C ASP A 86 11.29 -12.72 29.49
N TRP A 87 10.53 -12.87 28.40
CA TRP A 87 10.07 -14.16 27.91
C TRP A 87 11.19 -14.88 27.17
N SER A 88 11.28 -16.19 27.33
CA SER A 88 12.14 -17.03 26.51
C SER A 88 11.52 -17.25 25.12
N ASP A 89 12.35 -17.64 24.15
CA ASP A 89 11.88 -17.94 22.79
C ASP A 89 10.85 -19.07 22.79
N ALA A 90 11.07 -20.09 23.61
CA ALA A 90 10.13 -21.20 23.78
C ALA A 90 8.74 -20.73 24.24
N GLU A 91 8.66 -19.66 25.05
CA GLU A 91 7.40 -19.11 25.55
C GLU A 91 6.68 -18.28 24.50
N VAL A 92 7.42 -17.44 23.77
CA VAL A 92 6.86 -16.69 22.64
C VAL A 92 6.31 -17.66 21.58
N ILE A 93 7.07 -18.71 21.26
CA ILE A 93 6.66 -19.75 20.30
C ILE A 93 5.44 -20.52 20.80
N ALA A 94 5.42 -20.91 22.08
CA ALA A 94 4.31 -21.64 22.66
C ALA A 94 3.02 -20.80 22.64
N ALA A 95 3.10 -19.53 23.06
CA ALA A 95 1.97 -18.62 23.05
C ALA A 95 1.46 -18.35 21.63
N LEU A 96 2.36 -18.18 20.65
CA LEU A 96 1.96 -18.05 19.26
C LEU A 96 1.19 -19.29 18.78
N LYS A 97 1.72 -20.49 19.04
CA LYS A 97 1.06 -21.75 18.63
C LYS A 97 -0.29 -21.94 19.31
N GLU A 98 -0.40 -21.60 20.59
CA GLU A 98 -1.66 -21.65 21.33
C GLU A 98 -2.69 -20.69 20.74
N SER A 99 -2.26 -19.46 20.43
CA SER A 99 -3.10 -18.43 19.81
C SER A 99 -3.65 -18.87 18.46
N LEU A 100 -2.82 -19.50 17.62
CA LEU A 100 -3.23 -20.01 16.31
C LEU A 100 -4.11 -21.27 16.40
N ALA A 101 -3.91 -22.11 17.43
CA ALA A 101 -4.71 -23.31 17.63
C ALA A 101 -6.11 -23.02 18.19
N ASN A 102 -6.28 -21.92 18.93
CA ASN A 102 -7.53 -21.54 19.55
C ASN A 102 -7.97 -20.11 19.19
N PRO A 103 -8.36 -19.83 17.93
CA PRO A 103 -8.77 -18.48 17.52
C PRO A 103 -9.94 -17.93 18.33
N ALA A 104 -10.80 -18.79 18.89
CA ALA A 104 -11.91 -18.37 19.76
C ALA A 104 -11.46 -17.76 21.10
N LEU A 105 -10.23 -18.05 21.54
CA LEU A 105 -9.66 -17.51 22.78
C LEU A 105 -8.80 -16.26 22.54
N HIS A 106 -8.30 -16.09 21.32
CA HIS A 106 -7.26 -15.10 21.00
C HIS A 106 -7.57 -14.24 19.76
N GLY A 107 -8.77 -14.35 19.18
CA GLY A 107 -9.21 -13.68 17.94
C GLY A 107 -8.69 -14.35 16.67
N LEU A 108 -9.14 -13.88 15.50
CA LEU A 108 -8.49 -14.22 14.22
C LEU A 108 -7.26 -13.33 13.98
N PRO A 109 -6.17 -13.82 13.34
CA PRO A 109 -5.00 -12.98 13.07
C PRO A 109 -5.39 -11.71 12.31
N GLY A 110 -5.08 -10.54 12.88
CA GLY A 110 -5.40 -9.23 12.31
C GLY A 110 -6.69 -8.57 12.82
N GLU A 111 -7.40 -9.17 13.77
CA GLU A 111 -8.51 -8.52 14.49
C GLU A 111 -8.03 -7.80 15.75
N ASP A 112 -8.73 -6.73 16.13
CA ASP A 112 -8.49 -5.98 17.37
C ASP A 112 -8.47 -6.95 18.55
N GLY A 113 -7.36 -6.98 19.28
CA GLY A 113 -7.19 -7.87 20.44
C GLY A 113 -6.37 -9.14 20.19
N ASN A 114 -5.99 -9.47 18.94
CA ASN A 114 -5.19 -10.66 18.66
C ASN A 114 -3.68 -10.42 18.78
N ALA A 115 -3.02 -11.14 19.69
CA ALA A 115 -1.57 -11.06 19.93
C ALA A 115 -0.70 -11.87 18.94
N SER A 116 -1.27 -12.73 18.09
CA SER A 116 -0.52 -13.64 17.19
C SER A 116 0.45 -12.90 16.28
N LEU A 117 0.03 -11.78 15.68
CA LEU A 117 0.90 -11.03 14.78
C LEU A 117 2.04 -10.37 15.57
N LEU A 118 1.76 -9.87 16.78
CA LEU A 118 2.76 -9.27 17.66
C LEU A 118 3.76 -10.30 18.19
N LEU A 119 3.29 -11.52 18.51
CA LEU A 119 4.15 -12.64 18.89
C LEU A 119 5.01 -13.11 17.71
N LEU A 120 4.45 -13.14 16.50
CA LEU A 120 5.21 -13.46 15.29
C LEU A 120 6.28 -12.39 14.99
N THR A 121 5.94 -11.10 15.12
CA THR A 121 6.91 -10.00 14.99
C THR A 121 8.04 -10.13 16.02
N GLU A 122 7.71 -10.44 17.28
CA GLU A 122 8.74 -10.64 18.31
C GLU A 122 9.62 -11.86 18.00
N TRP A 123 9.04 -12.97 17.54
CA TRP A 123 9.85 -14.13 17.18
C TRP A 123 10.73 -13.86 15.96
N MET A 124 10.21 -13.18 14.92
CA MET A 124 11.00 -12.72 13.77
C MET A 124 12.18 -11.85 14.19
N ARG A 125 12.00 -10.96 15.18
CA ARG A 125 13.07 -10.12 15.73
C ARG A 125 14.18 -10.94 16.40
N ARG A 126 13.86 -12.11 16.95
CA ARG A 126 14.80 -12.95 17.73
C ARG A 126 15.48 -14.03 16.91
N ASP A 127 14.71 -14.71 16.06
CA ASP A 127 15.15 -15.91 15.33
C ASP A 127 14.39 -16.06 14.00
N VAL A 128 14.83 -15.29 12.99
CA VAL A 128 14.26 -15.34 11.63
C VAL A 128 14.33 -16.75 11.04
N ASP A 129 15.45 -17.46 11.21
CA ASP A 129 15.64 -18.79 10.60
C ASP A 129 14.66 -19.81 11.17
N GLY A 130 14.46 -19.76 12.50
CA GLY A 130 13.45 -20.56 13.19
C GLY A 130 12.03 -20.25 12.70
N VAL A 131 11.70 -18.97 12.53
CA VAL A 131 10.38 -18.55 12.03
C VAL A 131 10.16 -19.01 10.59
N VAL A 132 11.12 -18.79 9.69
CA VAL A 132 11.02 -19.19 8.28
C VAL A 132 10.83 -20.69 8.17
N LYS A 133 11.65 -21.48 8.88
CA LYS A 133 11.52 -22.94 8.91
C LYS A 133 10.15 -23.39 9.44
N TRP A 134 9.66 -22.75 10.51
CA TRP A 134 8.33 -23.06 11.05
C TRP A 134 7.22 -22.68 10.06
N PHE A 135 7.29 -21.49 9.48
CA PHE A 135 6.32 -21.00 8.51
C PHE A 135 6.24 -21.93 7.30
N ASP A 136 7.38 -22.37 6.76
CA ASP A 136 7.46 -23.33 5.65
C ASP A 136 6.80 -24.67 5.99
N SER A 137 6.92 -25.11 7.25
CA SER A 137 6.33 -26.36 7.74
C SER A 137 4.81 -26.32 7.91
N LEU A 138 4.15 -25.15 7.79
CA LEU A 138 2.70 -25.07 7.91
C LEU A 138 2.01 -25.67 6.67
N ASP A 139 1.13 -26.65 6.88
CA ASP A 139 0.35 -27.27 5.79
C ASP A 139 -0.76 -26.35 5.24
N SER A 140 -1.27 -25.43 6.07
CA SER A 140 -2.38 -24.55 5.70
C SER A 140 -1.93 -23.34 4.88
N THR A 141 -2.22 -23.36 3.58
CA THR A 141 -2.00 -22.20 2.70
C THR A 141 -2.76 -20.95 3.15
N LEU A 142 -3.97 -21.12 3.71
CA LEU A 142 -4.76 -20.01 4.24
C LEU A 142 -4.04 -19.35 5.41
N LEU A 143 -3.50 -20.14 6.34
CA LEU A 143 -2.77 -19.64 7.50
C LEU A 143 -1.47 -18.95 7.07
N LYS A 144 -0.70 -19.58 6.16
CA LYS A 144 0.49 -18.95 5.54
C LYS A 144 0.15 -17.60 4.94
N THR A 145 -0.96 -17.53 4.21
CA THR A 145 -1.46 -16.28 3.61
C THR A 145 -1.81 -15.26 4.69
N GLN A 146 -2.45 -15.63 5.80
CA GLN A 146 -2.78 -14.67 6.86
C GLN A 146 -1.54 -14.10 7.55
N LEU A 147 -0.51 -14.93 7.75
CA LEU A 147 0.71 -14.55 8.46
C LEU A 147 1.77 -13.88 7.56
N SER A 148 1.67 -14.01 6.23
CA SER A 148 2.71 -13.56 5.29
C SER A 148 2.94 -12.06 5.31
N ALA A 149 1.91 -11.24 5.59
CA ALA A 149 2.06 -9.79 5.72
C ALA A 149 3.03 -9.43 6.87
N THR A 150 2.75 -9.96 8.06
CA THR A 150 3.59 -9.72 9.25
C THR A 150 5.01 -10.25 9.08
N LEU A 151 5.17 -11.40 8.43
CA LEU A 151 6.48 -11.97 8.14
C LEU A 151 7.28 -11.08 7.16
N ALA A 152 6.64 -10.56 6.11
CA ALA A 152 7.25 -9.64 5.15
C ALA A 152 7.64 -8.29 5.80
N GLU A 153 6.73 -7.73 6.60
CA GLU A 153 6.92 -6.48 7.32
C GLU A 153 8.05 -6.58 8.35
N SER A 154 8.05 -7.66 9.14
CA SER A 154 9.02 -7.92 10.23
C SER A 154 10.37 -8.47 9.76
N TRP A 155 10.55 -8.69 8.45
CA TRP A 155 11.81 -9.20 7.91
C TRP A 155 12.96 -8.22 8.16
N PRO A 156 14.11 -8.65 8.70
CA PRO A 156 15.20 -7.71 9.01
C PRO A 156 15.83 -7.07 7.78
N ALA A 157 16.10 -5.76 7.85
CA ALA A 157 16.67 -4.99 6.75
C ALA A 157 18.12 -5.39 6.40
N ASP A 158 18.89 -5.91 7.36
CA ASP A 158 20.24 -6.44 7.15
C ASP A 158 20.22 -7.82 6.47
N ARG A 159 19.07 -8.49 6.41
CA ARG A 159 18.83 -9.74 5.66
C ARG A 159 17.90 -9.53 4.45
N ALA A 160 17.92 -8.33 3.88
CA ALA A 160 17.04 -7.93 2.78
C ALA A 160 17.17 -8.80 1.52
N ASP A 161 18.39 -9.20 1.14
CA ASP A 161 18.58 -10.04 -0.06
C ASP A 161 17.97 -11.44 0.12
N GLU A 162 18.11 -11.99 1.33
CA GLU A 162 17.51 -13.28 1.69
C GLU A 162 15.98 -13.19 1.68
N GLY A 163 15.43 -12.07 2.16
CA GLY A 163 14.00 -11.80 2.11
C GLY A 163 13.47 -11.70 0.69
N PHE A 164 14.20 -11.03 -0.20
CA PHE A 164 13.83 -10.98 -1.61
C PHE A 164 13.93 -12.35 -2.28
N ALA A 165 14.99 -13.12 -2.03
CA ALA A 165 15.10 -14.49 -2.53
C ALA A 165 13.95 -15.38 -2.01
N TYR A 166 13.56 -15.23 -0.74
CA TYR A 166 12.45 -15.94 -0.14
C TYR A 166 11.11 -15.55 -0.79
N LEU A 167 10.89 -14.27 -1.10
CA LEU A 167 9.74 -13.80 -1.86
C LEU A 167 9.66 -14.48 -3.23
N LEU A 168 10.76 -14.50 -3.99
CA LEU A 168 10.80 -15.12 -5.32
C LEU A 168 10.48 -16.63 -5.26
N ALA A 169 10.99 -17.33 -4.25
CA ALA A 169 10.74 -18.76 -4.06
C ALA A 169 9.30 -19.07 -3.62
N ASN A 170 8.57 -18.09 -3.06
CA ASN A 170 7.27 -18.27 -2.42
C ASN A 170 6.20 -17.31 -2.92
N GLU A 171 6.30 -16.84 -4.17
CA GLU A 171 5.41 -15.82 -4.76
C GLU A 171 3.91 -16.13 -4.53
N GLY A 172 3.52 -17.41 -4.65
CA GLY A 172 2.12 -17.82 -4.48
C GLY A 172 1.51 -17.54 -3.09
N ILE A 173 2.35 -17.38 -2.06
CA ILE A 173 1.98 -17.07 -0.67
C ILE A 173 1.90 -15.56 -0.44
N PHE A 174 2.82 -14.80 -1.04
CA PHE A 174 2.86 -13.35 -0.96
C PHE A 174 2.08 -12.76 -2.14
N ARG A 175 0.78 -12.55 -2.01
CA ARG A 175 -0.04 -11.94 -3.06
C ARG A 175 -0.24 -10.45 -2.84
N SER A 176 -0.26 -9.67 -3.92
CA SER A 176 -0.58 -8.24 -3.93
C SER A 176 0.30 -7.44 -2.94
N ALA A 177 -0.29 -6.55 -2.15
CA ALA A 177 0.39 -5.63 -1.23
C ALA A 177 1.41 -6.28 -0.28
N ARG A 178 1.34 -7.60 -0.05
CA ARG A 178 2.26 -8.32 0.84
C ARG A 178 3.63 -8.63 0.22
N GLN A 179 3.78 -8.48 -1.10
CA GLN A 179 5.09 -8.57 -1.78
C GLN A 179 5.93 -7.31 -1.54
N GLN A 180 5.25 -6.19 -1.29
CA GLN A 180 5.84 -4.86 -1.28
C GLN A 180 6.96 -4.73 -0.24
N ASP A 181 6.75 -5.19 1.00
CA ASP A 181 7.73 -5.02 2.07
C ASP A 181 9.07 -5.72 1.81
N LEU A 182 9.04 -6.97 1.33
CA LEU A 182 10.26 -7.73 1.02
C LEU A 182 10.96 -7.15 -0.22
N PHE A 183 10.19 -6.74 -1.22
CA PHE A 183 10.73 -6.07 -2.39
C PHE A 183 11.38 -4.73 -2.04
N GLU A 184 10.73 -3.89 -1.24
CA GLU A 184 11.28 -2.59 -0.82
C GLU A 184 12.59 -2.74 -0.04
N LYS A 185 12.64 -3.69 0.90
CA LYS A 185 13.87 -4.00 1.64
C LYS A 185 14.97 -4.48 0.69
N GLY A 186 14.65 -5.43 -0.19
CA GLY A 186 15.59 -5.92 -1.21
C GLY A 186 16.10 -4.80 -2.13
N MET A 187 15.20 -3.92 -2.57
CA MET A 187 15.53 -2.81 -3.46
C MET A 187 16.40 -1.77 -2.74
N GLY A 188 16.11 -1.48 -1.47
CA GLY A 188 16.97 -0.65 -0.63
C GLY A 188 18.38 -1.24 -0.45
N SER A 189 18.50 -2.56 -0.31
CA SER A 189 19.80 -3.26 -0.32
C SER A 189 20.50 -3.12 -1.68
N ALA A 190 19.79 -3.34 -2.78
CA ALA A 190 20.31 -3.21 -4.13
C ALA A 190 20.83 -1.79 -4.43
N PHE A 191 20.11 -0.75 -4.01
CA PHE A 191 20.56 0.65 -4.12
C PHE A 191 21.89 0.90 -3.42
N LYS A 192 22.12 0.29 -2.25
CA LYS A 192 23.40 0.40 -1.52
C LYS A 192 24.55 -0.31 -2.24
N LYS A 193 24.26 -1.36 -3.02
CA LYS A 193 25.24 -2.14 -3.77
C LYS A 193 25.57 -1.56 -5.15
N GLY A 194 24.71 -0.71 -5.69
CA GLY A 194 24.93 0.01 -6.94
C GLY A 194 23.99 -0.39 -8.08
N PRO A 195 24.13 0.25 -9.25
CA PRO A 195 23.18 0.13 -10.36
C PRO A 195 23.02 -1.29 -10.90
N ALA A 196 24.11 -2.06 -10.98
CA ALA A 196 24.05 -3.45 -11.46
C ALA A 196 23.16 -4.34 -10.57
N ALA A 197 23.18 -4.14 -9.24
CA ALA A 197 22.35 -4.90 -8.32
C ALA A 197 20.86 -4.52 -8.48
N VAL A 198 20.56 -3.23 -8.71
CA VAL A 198 19.19 -2.78 -9.01
C VAL A 198 18.69 -3.43 -10.29
N SER A 199 19.47 -3.39 -11.38
CA SER A 199 19.10 -4.02 -12.65
C SER A 199 18.85 -5.53 -12.51
N GLN A 200 19.71 -6.26 -11.79
CA GLN A 200 19.51 -7.70 -11.52
C GLN A 200 18.22 -7.96 -10.75
N MET A 201 17.90 -7.12 -9.78
CA MET A 201 16.67 -7.25 -9.01
C MET A 201 15.42 -6.97 -9.85
N LEU A 202 15.45 -5.96 -10.73
CA LEU A 202 14.36 -5.69 -11.68
C LEU A 202 14.15 -6.87 -12.64
N GLN A 203 15.24 -7.43 -13.15
CA GLN A 203 15.19 -8.63 -13.99
C GLN A 203 14.54 -9.80 -13.25
N ALA A 204 14.99 -10.10 -12.03
CA ALA A 204 14.44 -11.20 -11.23
C ALA A 204 12.95 -10.99 -10.91
N ALA A 205 12.54 -9.75 -10.60
CA ALA A 205 11.14 -9.41 -10.36
C ALA A 205 10.27 -9.57 -11.62
N ARG A 206 10.81 -9.22 -12.80
CA ARG A 206 10.15 -9.44 -14.09
C ARG A 206 9.98 -10.93 -14.38
N GLU A 207 11.04 -11.72 -14.20
CA GLU A 207 11.04 -13.17 -14.42
C GLU A 207 10.06 -13.90 -13.48
N ALA A 208 9.93 -13.43 -12.24
CA ALA A 208 8.97 -13.93 -11.26
C ALA A 208 7.61 -13.21 -11.33
N ASN A 209 7.33 -12.43 -12.37
CA ASN A 209 6.06 -11.73 -12.59
C ASN A 209 5.51 -10.93 -11.38
N LEU A 210 6.37 -10.32 -10.57
CA LEU A 210 5.94 -9.49 -9.43
C LEU A 210 5.25 -8.20 -9.92
N ASN A 211 4.09 -7.85 -9.35
CA ASN A 211 3.14 -6.89 -9.96
C ASN A 211 2.89 -5.59 -9.16
N THR A 212 3.45 -5.40 -7.96
CA THR A 212 3.00 -4.30 -7.07
C THR A 212 4.13 -3.70 -6.28
N PHE A 213 4.50 -2.44 -6.57
CA PHE A 213 5.53 -1.74 -5.81
C PHE A 213 5.20 -0.26 -5.61
N HIS A 214 4.76 0.12 -4.41
CA HIS A 214 4.30 1.49 -4.15
C HIS A 214 5.19 2.31 -3.22
N GLY A 215 6.04 1.71 -2.39
CA GLY A 215 6.98 2.47 -1.58
C GLY A 215 8.21 2.87 -2.38
N ILE A 216 8.78 4.00 -1.99
CA ILE A 216 9.95 4.58 -2.64
C ILE A 216 11.17 4.22 -1.79
N PRO A 217 12.04 3.32 -2.26
CA PRO A 217 13.29 3.04 -1.58
C PRO A 217 14.20 4.27 -1.62
N GLU A 218 14.99 4.45 -0.57
CA GLU A 218 15.98 5.53 -0.53
C GLU A 218 17.23 5.12 -1.29
N ALA A 219 17.44 5.73 -2.46
CA ALA A 219 18.69 5.64 -3.19
C ALA A 219 19.76 6.52 -2.50
N PRO A 220 21.02 6.08 -2.42
CA PRO A 220 22.10 6.89 -1.87
C PRO A 220 22.31 8.17 -2.72
N PRO A 221 22.79 9.29 -2.14
CA PRO A 221 23.05 10.51 -2.91
C PRO A 221 24.01 10.26 -4.08
N GLY A 222 23.66 10.75 -5.27
CA GLY A 222 24.49 10.59 -6.47
C GLY A 222 24.45 9.18 -7.05
N PHE A 223 23.40 8.41 -6.77
CA PHE A 223 23.22 7.09 -7.37
C PHE A 223 23.11 7.18 -8.89
N ASP A 224 23.79 6.27 -9.60
CA ASP A 224 23.83 6.25 -11.06
C ASP A 224 22.59 5.57 -11.65
N PHE A 225 21.47 6.29 -11.67
CA PHE A 225 20.24 5.84 -12.30
C PHE A 225 20.37 5.64 -13.81
N ARG A 226 21.32 6.34 -14.46
CA ARG A 226 21.51 6.23 -15.91
C ARG A 226 21.98 4.83 -16.29
N THR A 227 22.92 4.26 -15.54
CA THR A 227 23.35 2.87 -15.76
C THR A 227 22.19 1.87 -15.58
N VAL A 228 21.27 2.10 -14.62
CA VAL A 228 20.07 1.27 -14.47
C VAL A 228 19.13 1.43 -15.67
N ALA A 229 18.95 2.66 -16.13
CA ALA A 229 18.09 2.98 -17.26
C ALA A 229 18.60 2.36 -18.58
N ASP A 230 19.92 2.40 -18.79
CA ASP A 230 20.59 1.83 -19.95
C ASP A 230 20.70 0.29 -19.88
N SER A 231 20.34 -0.36 -18.76
CA SER A 231 20.36 -1.82 -18.63
C SER A 231 19.20 -2.52 -19.35
N GLY A 232 18.20 -1.77 -19.83
CA GLY A 232 17.02 -2.29 -20.51
C GLY A 232 15.92 -2.87 -19.61
N GLU A 233 16.15 -3.00 -18.30
CA GLU A 233 15.17 -3.58 -17.36
C GLU A 233 14.22 -2.54 -16.75
N LEU A 234 14.63 -1.27 -16.70
CA LEU A 234 13.81 -0.19 -16.13
C LEU A 234 12.54 0.08 -16.96
N GLY A 235 12.64 0.08 -18.30
CA GLY A 235 11.51 0.35 -19.18
C GLY A 235 10.36 -0.65 -19.02
N PRO A 236 10.61 -1.97 -19.17
CA PRO A 236 9.62 -3.01 -18.91
C PRO A 236 8.99 -2.92 -17.52
N ALA A 237 9.79 -2.61 -16.49
CA ALA A 237 9.29 -2.45 -15.13
C ALA A 237 8.29 -1.28 -15.00
N ILE A 238 8.56 -0.14 -15.65
CA ILE A 238 7.66 1.03 -15.65
C ILE A 238 6.40 0.82 -16.50
N MET A 239 6.51 0.10 -17.63
CA MET A 239 5.34 -0.23 -18.44
C MET A 239 4.35 -1.11 -17.67
N LYS A 240 4.86 -1.94 -16.75
CA LYS A 240 4.07 -2.78 -15.86
C LYS A 240 3.49 -2.02 -14.67
N ASP A 241 4.27 -1.12 -14.08
CA ASP A 241 3.86 -0.24 -12.99
C ASP A 241 4.35 1.19 -13.24
N ARG A 242 3.47 2.07 -13.68
CA ARG A 242 3.79 3.49 -13.96
C ARG A 242 4.29 4.27 -12.74
N PHE A 243 4.04 3.78 -11.52
CA PHE A 243 4.53 4.39 -10.29
C PHE A 243 5.79 3.67 -9.77
N HIS A 244 6.53 3.03 -10.67
CA HIS A 244 7.67 2.20 -10.33
C HIS A 244 8.65 2.89 -9.35
N PRO A 245 9.02 2.24 -8.23
CA PRO A 245 9.81 2.86 -7.17
C PRO A 245 11.16 3.41 -7.62
N VAL A 246 11.84 2.73 -8.54
CA VAL A 246 13.16 3.17 -9.06
C VAL A 246 13.03 4.49 -9.81
N LEU A 247 11.98 4.67 -10.61
CA LEU A 247 11.74 5.91 -11.34
C LEU A 247 11.38 7.04 -10.37
N ARG A 248 10.61 6.74 -9.31
CA ARG A 248 10.30 7.71 -8.26
C ARG A 248 11.55 8.11 -7.45
N ALA A 249 12.42 7.16 -7.13
CA ALA A 249 13.69 7.42 -6.48
C ALA A 249 14.61 8.28 -7.36
N TRP A 250 14.64 8.02 -8.67
CA TRP A 250 15.36 8.85 -9.63
C TRP A 250 14.81 10.27 -9.65
N ALA A 251 13.50 10.43 -9.82
CA ALA A 251 12.86 11.75 -9.87
C ALA A 251 13.05 12.58 -8.59
N LYS A 252 13.24 11.93 -7.43
CA LYS A 252 13.58 12.60 -6.17
C LYS A 252 15.00 13.18 -6.15
N GLN A 253 15.95 12.59 -6.87
CA GLN A 253 17.34 13.08 -6.94
C GLN A 253 17.59 13.98 -8.16
N ASP A 254 17.02 13.63 -9.32
CA ASP A 254 17.16 14.34 -10.58
C ASP A 254 15.87 14.18 -11.41
N ARG A 255 14.91 15.08 -11.15
CA ARG A 255 13.57 15.08 -11.77
C ARG A 255 13.64 15.28 -13.28
N ASP A 256 14.54 16.15 -13.75
CA ASP A 256 14.71 16.46 -15.17
C ASP A 256 15.25 15.25 -15.93
N ALA A 257 16.31 14.61 -15.43
CA ALA A 257 16.88 13.44 -16.11
C ALA A 257 15.89 12.26 -16.17
N ALA A 258 15.16 12.01 -15.07
CA ALA A 258 14.12 10.99 -15.03
C ALA A 258 13.00 11.28 -16.05
N TYR A 259 12.52 12.53 -16.10
CA TYR A 259 11.51 12.96 -17.05
C TYR A 259 11.95 12.81 -18.50
N GLN A 260 13.12 13.34 -18.85
CA GLN A 260 13.66 13.29 -20.20
C GLN A 260 13.87 11.84 -20.67
N TRP A 261 14.38 10.97 -19.79
CA TRP A 261 14.52 9.56 -20.11
C TRP A 261 13.16 8.88 -20.33
N THR A 262 12.19 9.09 -19.45
CA THR A 262 10.85 8.49 -19.57
C THR A 262 10.16 8.96 -20.86
N LEU A 263 10.19 10.26 -21.14
CA LEU A 263 9.57 10.81 -22.36
C LEU A 263 10.21 10.22 -23.62
N ALA A 264 11.54 10.14 -23.66
CA ALA A 264 12.28 9.66 -24.83
C ALA A 264 12.15 8.16 -25.08
N ASN A 265 11.98 7.35 -24.03
CA ASN A 265 12.01 5.88 -24.15
C ASN A 265 10.62 5.23 -24.05
N LEU A 266 9.69 5.85 -23.35
CA LEU A 266 8.38 5.27 -23.06
C LEU A 266 7.21 6.13 -23.61
N GLY A 267 7.43 7.42 -23.86
CA GLY A 267 6.41 8.33 -24.41
C GLY A 267 5.68 9.17 -23.36
N GLY A 268 4.83 10.08 -23.83
CA GLY A 268 4.11 11.07 -23.02
C GLY A 268 3.14 10.44 -22.03
N GLN A 269 2.64 9.24 -22.33
CA GLN A 269 1.72 8.52 -21.45
C GLN A 269 2.35 8.08 -20.11
N HIS A 270 3.67 7.93 -20.04
CA HIS A 270 4.37 7.40 -18.86
C HIS A 270 5.00 8.47 -17.96
N VAL A 271 5.07 9.73 -18.40
CA VAL A 271 5.61 10.83 -17.58
C VAL A 271 4.64 11.36 -16.52
N TYR A 272 3.44 10.78 -16.43
CA TYR A 272 2.39 11.13 -15.47
C TYR A 272 2.93 11.26 -14.04
N GLY A 273 3.66 10.24 -13.57
CA GLY A 273 4.19 10.22 -12.21
C GLY A 273 5.11 11.41 -11.94
N GLN A 274 5.96 11.77 -12.91
CA GLN A 274 6.96 12.84 -12.79
C GLN A 274 6.29 14.21 -12.82
N ILE A 275 5.32 14.41 -13.72
CA ILE A 275 4.60 15.69 -13.87
C ILE A 275 3.63 15.92 -12.72
N LEU A 276 2.96 14.90 -12.23
CA LEU A 276 1.88 15.08 -11.26
C LEU A 276 2.25 14.62 -9.86
N GLY A 277 3.43 14.03 -9.66
CA GLY A 277 3.95 13.71 -8.35
C GLY A 277 4.28 14.97 -7.53
N SER A 278 4.17 14.86 -6.21
CA SER A 278 4.84 15.80 -5.31
C SER A 278 6.17 15.20 -4.90
N TRP A 279 7.24 15.99 -5.01
CA TRP A 279 8.62 15.49 -4.93
C TRP A 279 9.42 16.11 -3.79
N GLY A 280 8.72 16.68 -2.81
CA GLY A 280 9.32 17.28 -1.62
C GLY A 280 9.69 18.75 -1.77
N GLY A 281 9.41 19.37 -2.93
CA GLY A 281 9.33 20.82 -3.06
C GLY A 281 8.06 21.37 -2.39
N ASP A 282 7.97 22.70 -2.28
CA ASP A 282 6.67 23.30 -2.01
C ASP A 282 5.73 23.06 -3.20
N ALA A 283 4.42 22.99 -2.94
CA ALA A 283 3.45 22.64 -3.98
C ALA A 283 3.52 23.58 -5.20
N ILE A 284 3.86 24.86 -4.99
CA ILE A 284 3.94 25.85 -6.07
C ILE A 284 5.11 25.51 -7.00
N SER A 285 6.29 25.27 -6.44
CA SER A 285 7.49 24.88 -7.20
C SER A 285 7.28 23.59 -7.98
N ASP A 286 6.59 22.60 -7.38
CA ASP A 286 6.25 21.35 -8.05
C ASP A 286 5.34 21.61 -9.27
N PHE A 287 4.31 22.45 -9.14
CA PHE A 287 3.39 22.78 -10.23
C PHE A 287 4.03 23.65 -11.32
N THR A 288 4.87 24.62 -10.96
CA THR A 288 5.59 25.46 -11.93
C THR A 288 6.49 24.60 -12.81
N TRP A 289 7.27 23.69 -12.22
CA TRP A 289 8.09 22.76 -12.99
C TRP A 289 7.23 21.90 -13.94
N SER A 290 6.11 21.39 -13.44
CA SER A 290 5.21 20.53 -14.22
C SER A 290 4.57 21.24 -15.39
N ALA A 291 4.16 22.50 -15.20
CA ALA A 291 3.63 23.34 -16.25
C ALA A 291 4.67 23.56 -17.36
N THR A 292 5.91 23.94 -16.98
CA THR A 292 7.01 24.11 -17.94
C THR A 292 7.28 22.85 -18.74
N GLN A 293 7.28 21.66 -18.12
CA GLN A 293 7.49 20.41 -18.86
C GLN A 293 6.34 20.09 -19.83
N TYR A 294 5.10 20.34 -19.43
CA TYR A 294 3.93 20.14 -20.29
C TYR A 294 3.93 21.10 -21.50
N GLU A 295 4.39 22.35 -21.32
CA GLU A 295 4.55 23.31 -22.42
C GLU A 295 5.62 22.89 -23.43
N HIS A 296 6.69 22.23 -22.97
CA HIS A 296 7.75 21.71 -23.84
C HIS A 296 7.38 20.42 -24.59
N MET A 297 6.28 19.77 -24.25
CA MET A 297 5.82 18.59 -24.99
C MET A 297 5.41 18.95 -26.42
N THR A 298 5.57 18.02 -27.34
CA THR A 298 4.91 18.10 -28.65
C THR A 298 3.40 17.88 -28.50
N GLY A 299 2.60 18.28 -29.50
CA GLY A 299 1.16 18.00 -29.48
C GLY A 299 0.83 16.51 -29.37
N GLU A 300 1.61 15.65 -30.00
CA GLU A 300 1.47 14.19 -29.91
C GLU A 300 1.77 13.69 -28.48
N GLN A 301 2.86 14.15 -27.87
CA GLN A 301 3.21 13.80 -26.49
C GLN A 301 2.15 14.27 -25.49
N ARG A 302 1.59 15.48 -25.67
CA ARG A 302 0.47 15.94 -24.87
C ARG A 302 -0.76 15.07 -25.05
N GLN A 303 -1.09 14.67 -26.28
CA GLN A 303 -2.21 13.78 -26.54
C GLN A 303 -2.02 12.40 -25.89
N GLU A 304 -0.82 11.83 -25.93
CA GLU A 304 -0.49 10.59 -25.22
C GLU A 304 -0.62 10.75 -23.71
N PHE A 305 -0.08 11.85 -23.17
CA PHE A 305 -0.21 12.21 -21.76
C PHE A 305 -1.69 12.31 -21.36
N MET A 306 -2.51 13.01 -22.16
CA MET A 306 -3.95 13.19 -21.93
C MET A 306 -4.73 11.87 -22.05
N THR A 307 -4.33 10.99 -22.96
CA THR A 307 -4.95 9.67 -23.13
C THR A 307 -4.68 8.77 -21.91
N SER A 308 -3.44 8.74 -21.42
CA SER A 308 -3.09 8.05 -20.17
C SER A 308 -3.72 8.71 -18.93
N ALA A 309 -3.91 10.03 -19.01
CA ALA A 309 -4.59 10.86 -18.03
C ALA A 309 -6.10 10.61 -17.90
N GLY A 310 -6.67 9.55 -18.51
CA GLY A 310 -7.84 8.88 -17.90
C GLY A 310 -7.64 8.57 -16.39
N ASN A 311 -6.40 8.62 -15.89
CA ASN A 311 -6.04 8.59 -14.47
C ASN A 311 -5.88 9.97 -13.79
N PHE A 312 -5.58 11.02 -14.55
CA PHE A 312 -5.56 12.43 -14.11
C PHE A 312 -6.94 12.87 -13.63
N LEU A 313 -7.98 12.41 -14.32
CA LEU A 313 -9.38 12.66 -13.98
C LEU A 313 -9.89 11.80 -12.81
N GLY A 314 -9.06 10.95 -12.20
CA GLY A 314 -9.46 10.13 -11.06
C GLY A 314 -8.94 10.69 -9.74
N ARG A 315 -7.69 10.33 -9.42
CA ARG A 315 -7.09 10.60 -8.11
C ARG A 315 -6.53 12.01 -8.00
N ASP A 316 -5.97 12.55 -9.08
CA ASP A 316 -5.19 13.80 -9.06
C ASP A 316 -5.90 14.99 -9.72
N MET A 317 -7.21 14.87 -9.98
CA MET A 317 -7.99 15.93 -10.63
C MET A 317 -8.00 17.24 -9.81
N ASP A 318 -7.87 17.13 -8.49
CA ASP A 318 -7.75 18.28 -7.59
C ASP A 318 -6.49 19.12 -7.89
N ARG A 319 -5.52 18.58 -8.64
CA ARG A 319 -4.30 19.28 -9.07
C ARG A 319 -4.47 20.09 -10.36
N VAL A 320 -5.46 19.79 -11.20
CA VAL A 320 -5.70 20.48 -12.48
C VAL A 320 -5.77 22.01 -12.34
N PRO A 321 -6.48 22.58 -11.34
CA PRO A 321 -6.56 24.03 -11.19
C PRO A 321 -5.20 24.70 -10.94
N ALA A 322 -4.35 24.08 -10.12
CA ALA A 322 -3.05 24.63 -9.77
C ALA A 322 -2.06 24.48 -10.93
N LEU A 323 -2.06 23.31 -11.60
CA LEU A 323 -1.22 23.08 -12.77
C LEU A 323 -1.58 24.01 -13.93
N SER A 324 -2.86 24.14 -14.27
CA SER A 324 -3.30 25.04 -15.35
C SER A 324 -2.99 26.51 -15.05
N ALA A 325 -3.11 26.95 -13.79
CA ALA A 325 -2.73 28.30 -13.41
C ALA A 325 -1.23 28.59 -13.58
N ALA A 326 -0.37 27.56 -13.55
CA ALA A 326 1.07 27.69 -13.72
C ALA A 326 1.53 27.64 -15.20
N ILE A 327 0.66 27.22 -16.14
CA ILE A 327 0.96 27.24 -17.57
C ILE A 327 0.91 28.68 -18.08
N GLU A 328 1.93 29.14 -18.79
CA GLU A 328 2.04 30.48 -19.37
C GLU A 328 1.26 30.61 -20.68
N ASP A 329 1.35 29.61 -21.57
CA ASP A 329 0.64 29.59 -22.85
C ASP A 329 -0.89 29.48 -22.63
N PRO A 330 -1.69 30.50 -23.04
CA PRO A 330 -3.13 30.48 -22.83
C PRO A 330 -3.84 29.33 -23.55
N VAL A 331 -3.34 28.88 -24.70
CA VAL A 331 -3.94 27.77 -25.46
C VAL A 331 -3.75 26.47 -24.71
N LEU A 332 -2.53 26.19 -24.22
CA LEU A 332 -2.24 24.98 -23.46
C LEU A 332 -2.87 25.00 -22.07
N ARG A 333 -3.01 26.19 -21.48
CA ARG A 333 -3.74 26.39 -20.23
C ARG A 333 -5.20 25.99 -20.39
N ASP A 334 -5.85 26.44 -21.46
CA ASP A 334 -7.25 26.13 -21.73
C ASP A 334 -7.44 24.67 -22.17
N GLU A 335 -6.47 24.08 -22.90
CA GLU A 335 -6.41 22.63 -23.17
C GLU A 335 -6.52 21.82 -21.87
N LEU A 336 -5.70 22.15 -20.86
CA LEU A 336 -5.71 21.44 -19.58
C LEU A 336 -6.98 21.70 -18.76
N ARG A 337 -7.52 22.92 -18.79
CA ARG A 337 -8.79 23.25 -18.12
C ARG A 337 -9.96 22.48 -18.73
N MET A 338 -9.99 22.33 -20.05
CA MET A 338 -10.99 21.53 -20.75
C MET A 338 -10.97 20.07 -20.30
N GLN A 339 -9.80 19.52 -19.97
CA GLN A 339 -9.73 18.20 -19.34
C GLN A 339 -10.36 18.21 -17.95
N GLY A 340 -10.06 19.21 -17.12
CA GLY A 340 -10.67 19.29 -15.79
C GLY A 340 -12.20 19.46 -15.80
N VAL A 341 -12.81 19.96 -16.90
CA VAL A 341 -14.28 19.96 -17.08
C VAL A 341 -14.87 18.54 -17.03
N GLN A 342 -14.12 17.51 -17.44
CA GLN A 342 -14.52 16.10 -17.32
C GLN A 342 -14.74 15.65 -15.85
N GLY A 343 -14.36 16.49 -14.86
CA GLY A 343 -14.73 16.34 -13.45
C GLY A 343 -16.23 16.17 -13.20
N ILE A 344 -17.06 16.72 -14.08
CA ILE A 344 -18.52 16.58 -14.07
C ILE A 344 -18.96 15.10 -14.17
N PHE A 345 -18.18 14.23 -14.82
CA PHE A 345 -18.51 12.82 -15.02
C PHE A 345 -17.85 11.85 -14.04
N SER A 346 -16.95 12.33 -13.18
CA SER A 346 -15.97 11.51 -12.46
C SER A 346 -16.05 11.65 -10.93
N GLY A 347 -17.23 12.05 -10.43
CA GLY A 347 -17.51 12.15 -9.00
C GLY A 347 -16.91 13.39 -8.34
N ARG A 348 -16.36 14.34 -9.12
CA ARG A 348 -15.79 15.61 -8.66
C ARG A 348 -16.37 16.80 -9.42
N PRO A 349 -17.70 16.98 -9.41
CA PRO A 349 -18.36 18.04 -10.18
C PRO A 349 -17.86 19.44 -9.80
N GLU A 350 -17.42 19.66 -8.56
CA GLU A 350 -16.85 20.92 -8.09
C GLU A 350 -15.58 21.34 -8.85
N ILE A 351 -14.74 20.39 -9.28
CA ILE A 351 -13.55 20.70 -10.06
C ILE A 351 -13.96 21.08 -11.48
N GLY A 352 -14.88 20.34 -12.09
CA GLY A 352 -15.37 20.64 -13.43
C GLY A 352 -16.08 22.01 -13.50
N GLU A 353 -16.91 22.31 -12.50
CA GLU A 353 -17.53 23.63 -12.29
C GLU A 353 -16.50 24.74 -12.23
N LYS A 354 -15.48 24.59 -11.38
CA LYS A 354 -14.39 25.56 -11.26
C LYS A 354 -13.64 25.75 -12.58
N MET A 355 -13.41 24.69 -13.35
CA MET A 355 -12.72 24.81 -14.64
C MET A 355 -13.57 25.54 -15.68
N LEU A 356 -14.88 25.28 -15.75
CA LEU A 356 -15.80 26.04 -16.60
C LEU A 356 -15.74 27.53 -16.27
N GLU A 357 -15.72 27.90 -14.99
CA GLU A 357 -15.61 29.30 -14.60
C GLU A 357 -14.34 30.00 -15.11
N LEU A 358 -13.24 29.25 -15.22
CA LEU A 358 -11.95 29.75 -15.70
C LEU A 358 -11.84 29.81 -17.23
N LEU A 359 -12.73 29.13 -17.96
CA LEU A 359 -12.68 28.97 -19.42
C LEU A 359 -13.43 30.07 -20.20
N GLY A 360 -14.10 31.00 -19.50
CA GLY A 360 -14.67 32.18 -20.17
C GLY A 360 -15.95 32.70 -19.55
N SER A 361 -16.70 33.44 -20.36
CA SER A 361 -18.01 34.02 -20.09
C SER A 361 -19.11 32.94 -19.97
N PRO A 362 -20.30 33.30 -19.44
CA PRO A 362 -21.43 32.38 -19.36
C PRO A 362 -21.79 31.68 -20.69
N GLU A 363 -21.73 32.39 -21.83
CA GLU A 363 -22.08 31.81 -23.12
C GLU A 363 -21.03 30.80 -23.62
N GLU A 364 -19.74 31.10 -23.43
CA GLU A 364 -18.65 30.18 -23.77
C GLU A 364 -18.74 28.88 -22.95
N ARG A 365 -19.10 28.98 -21.66
CA ARG A 365 -19.32 27.82 -20.79
C ARG A 365 -20.49 26.95 -21.27
N LEU A 366 -21.57 27.57 -21.74
CA LEU A 366 -22.72 26.85 -22.29
C LEU A 366 -22.31 26.11 -23.57
N GLN A 367 -21.59 26.77 -24.48
CA GLN A 367 -21.10 26.14 -25.70
C GLN A 367 -20.17 24.95 -25.39
N ILE A 368 -19.26 25.11 -24.44
CA ILE A 368 -18.39 24.01 -23.97
C ILE A 368 -19.23 22.82 -23.51
N LEU A 369 -20.27 23.04 -22.69
CA LEU A 369 -21.13 21.96 -22.21
C LEU A 369 -22.00 21.33 -23.30
N GLU A 370 -22.37 22.08 -24.34
CA GLU A 370 -23.11 21.56 -25.50
C GLU A 370 -22.24 20.66 -26.37
N ASP A 371 -20.96 20.99 -26.51
CA ASP A 371 -20.01 20.25 -27.34
C ASP A 371 -19.21 19.19 -26.56
N LEU A 372 -19.37 19.14 -25.23
CA LEU A 372 -18.58 18.26 -24.38
C LEU A 372 -18.95 16.80 -24.66
N GLU A 373 -17.97 16.06 -25.17
CA GLU A 373 -18.05 14.61 -25.27
C GLU A 373 -17.44 13.96 -24.03
N ARG A 374 -18.15 12.97 -23.50
CA ARG A 374 -17.68 12.21 -22.35
C ARG A 374 -16.50 11.33 -22.74
N GLN A 375 -15.36 11.52 -22.07
CA GLN A 375 -14.23 10.64 -22.27
C GLN A 375 -14.44 9.30 -21.55
N THR A 376 -14.20 8.19 -22.25
CA THR A 376 -14.22 6.86 -21.66
C THR A 376 -13.03 6.72 -20.71
N MET A 377 -13.33 6.59 -19.42
CA MET A 377 -12.32 6.35 -18.39
C MET A 377 -11.98 4.86 -18.38
N PRO A 378 -10.69 4.47 -18.30
CA PRO A 378 -10.33 3.08 -18.05
C PRO A 378 -11.02 2.60 -16.76
N GLU A 379 -11.68 1.45 -16.80
CA GLU A 379 -12.20 0.77 -15.62
C GLU A 379 -11.03 0.28 -14.74
N HIS A 380 -10.35 1.18 -14.03
CA HIS A 380 -9.31 0.82 -13.08
C HIS A 380 -9.72 1.25 -11.67
N ASP A 381 -9.52 0.32 -10.73
CA ASP A 381 -9.63 0.49 -9.29
C ASP A 381 -10.98 0.97 -8.74
N GLY A 382 -12.08 0.34 -9.15
CA GLY A 382 -13.35 0.43 -8.42
C GLY A 382 -14.02 1.82 -8.41
N ASN A 383 -13.40 2.81 -9.05
CA ASN A 383 -14.03 4.08 -9.40
C ASN A 383 -15.06 3.82 -10.48
N ARG A 384 -16.22 3.33 -10.07
CA ARG A 384 -17.42 3.38 -10.91
C ARG A 384 -17.59 4.83 -11.32
N GLN A 385 -17.60 5.09 -12.62
CA GLN A 385 -18.02 6.38 -13.14
C GLN A 385 -19.33 6.75 -12.44
N SER A 386 -19.33 7.85 -11.69
CA SER A 386 -20.54 8.31 -11.05
C SER A 386 -21.53 8.68 -12.14
N SER A 387 -22.81 8.34 -11.95
CA SER A 387 -23.86 8.95 -12.75
C SER A 387 -23.74 10.47 -12.64
N LEU A 388 -23.88 11.18 -13.76
CA LEU A 388 -23.94 12.64 -13.79
C LEU A 388 -24.97 13.14 -12.76
N ASP A 389 -24.55 14.08 -11.89
CA ASP A 389 -25.49 14.81 -11.03
C ASP A 389 -26.21 15.89 -11.85
N GLY A 390 -27.27 15.46 -12.54
CA GLY A 390 -28.04 16.32 -13.43
C GLY A 390 -28.71 17.50 -12.73
N GLU A 391 -29.11 17.36 -11.45
CA GLU A 391 -29.75 18.45 -10.71
C GLU A 391 -28.73 19.53 -10.35
N ARG A 392 -27.55 19.13 -9.86
CA ARG A 392 -26.45 20.06 -9.59
C ARG A 392 -26.02 20.82 -10.84
N LEU A 393 -25.80 20.11 -11.95
CA LEU A 393 -25.45 20.73 -13.22
C LEU A 393 -26.53 21.71 -13.69
N ARG A 394 -27.81 21.33 -13.56
CA ARG A 394 -28.93 22.21 -13.91
C ARG A 394 -28.93 23.50 -13.08
N ASN A 395 -28.64 23.40 -11.78
CA ASN A 395 -28.58 24.55 -10.89
C ASN A 395 -27.39 25.47 -11.18
N LEU A 396 -26.25 24.90 -11.60
CA LEU A 396 -25.11 25.66 -12.10
C LEU A 396 -25.49 26.45 -13.38
N ILE A 397 -26.03 25.77 -14.39
CA ILE A 397 -26.35 26.38 -15.69
C ILE A 397 -27.40 27.49 -15.56
N LYS A 398 -28.36 27.37 -14.62
CA LYS A 398 -29.36 28.42 -14.33
C LYS A 398 -28.74 29.76 -13.86
N GLN A 399 -27.50 29.75 -13.38
CA GLN A 399 -26.78 30.97 -13.03
C GLN A 399 -26.28 31.72 -14.27
N TRP A 400 -26.25 31.04 -15.43
CA TRP A 400 -25.69 31.54 -16.68
C TRP A 400 -26.76 31.87 -17.72
N THR A 401 -27.89 31.15 -17.70
CA THR A 401 -29.00 31.35 -18.63
C THR A 401 -30.36 31.04 -18.00
N THR A 402 -31.40 31.69 -18.53
CA THR A 402 -32.81 31.41 -18.20
C THR A 402 -33.50 30.55 -19.27
N ASP A 403 -32.82 30.17 -20.35
CA ASP A 403 -33.38 29.30 -21.39
C ASP A 403 -33.49 27.86 -20.89
N GLN A 404 -34.67 27.52 -20.38
CA GLN A 404 -35.01 26.21 -19.86
C GLN A 404 -34.83 25.10 -20.91
N ALA A 405 -35.15 25.35 -22.17
CA ALA A 405 -35.03 24.33 -23.21
C ALA A 405 -33.56 24.01 -23.51
N ARG A 406 -32.67 25.00 -23.47
CA ARG A 406 -31.22 24.80 -23.62
C ARG A 406 -30.63 24.03 -22.45
N ILE A 407 -31.00 24.39 -21.22
CA ILE A 407 -30.58 23.68 -20.01
C ILE A 407 -30.93 22.19 -20.11
N ASP A 408 -32.18 21.89 -20.52
CA ASP A 408 -32.68 20.52 -20.64
C ASP A 408 -31.90 19.73 -21.69
N ARG A 409 -31.61 20.34 -22.85
CA ARG A 409 -30.80 19.72 -23.91
C ARG A 409 -29.39 19.39 -23.43
N ILE A 410 -28.70 20.33 -22.77
CA ILE A 410 -27.34 20.12 -22.26
C ILE A 410 -27.32 18.96 -21.25
N VAL A 411 -28.23 18.97 -20.27
CA VAL A 411 -28.26 17.93 -19.24
C VAL A 411 -28.57 16.57 -19.83
N GLU A 412 -29.50 16.46 -20.79
CA GLU A 412 -29.81 15.19 -21.44
C GLU A 412 -28.71 14.72 -22.39
N HIS A 413 -28.00 15.62 -23.07
CA HIS A 413 -26.81 15.31 -23.86
C HIS A 413 -25.73 14.66 -22.99
N LEU A 414 -25.41 15.26 -21.85
CA LEU A 414 -24.33 14.81 -20.97
C LEU A 414 -24.70 13.56 -20.13
N LYS A 415 -25.98 13.15 -20.10
CA LYS A 415 -26.40 11.90 -19.45
C LYS A 415 -26.21 10.66 -20.32
N GLN A 416 -26.15 10.84 -21.65
CA GLN A 416 -25.92 9.77 -22.62
C GLN A 416 -24.46 9.31 -22.53
#